data_AF-A0A9P9QKD2-F1
#
_entry.id   AF-A0A9P9QKD2-F1
#
_cell.length_a   1.000
_cell.length_b   1.000
_cell.length_c   1.000
_cell.angle_alpha   90.00
_cell.angle_beta   90.00
_cell.angle_gamma   90.00
#
_symmetry.space_group_name_H-M   'P 1'
#
loop_
_entity.id
_entity.type
_entity.pdbx_description
1 polymer ?
#
loop_
_entity_poly.entity_id
_entity_poly.type
_entity_poly.pdbx_seq_one_letter_code
_entity_poly.pdbx_strand_id
1 'polypeptide(L)'
;MASGFRAAQVGPWSTSCDWNLRATQDGETRIPFRYHVRPVQNETYAMKGGFHRFLQLPAELQKHVLALCDSATLFQLMQTSYSTRQEAKKLFWSDPTSRYIVDGQWLQAGGHPRHTNYDLEALAHMHYIEVSFIDYTSNFIKEWREGEYYCYIRKGEEQRAAFWATLRRRFPRVIDVVLNEPNSKRRGQIPPEEPTQLATGSSDVMSISVSQLVWSNDKWYSPETRFLWRRGYDNHSIPTWDLTETSWNPHRIMPPIKTHSGLVGDYQRYDYNDLDLKELGRARDIHAIHATEAYYLHIAQAPCVCPWPACGLQFEQAGEWSTHHLEACLRRDDHEGTVPPPPSASIRTAFLHHDMILAQKRHQLSDEMMRMQAAWGEPDSPERRAVSHQFLKQLRDDPLYAGEVAPEESEIWIRYQRDMDGVGNPPFF
;
A
#
# COMPACT_ATOMS: atom_id res chain seq x y z
N MET A 1 16.56 -12.45 6.06
CA MET A 1 16.51 -12.51 4.58
C MET A 1 16.52 -11.07 4.09
N ALA A 2 17.49 -10.72 3.23
CA ALA A 2 17.51 -9.40 2.60
C ALA A 2 16.27 -9.23 1.71
N SER A 3 15.36 -8.35 2.11
CA SER A 3 14.17 -7.97 1.33
C SER A 3 14.60 -7.01 0.21
N GLY A 4 15.11 -7.55 -0.90
CA GLY A 4 15.48 -6.74 -2.07
C GLY A 4 14.25 -6.29 -2.87
N PHE A 5 14.25 -5.04 -3.34
CA PHE A 5 13.23 -4.55 -4.27
C PHE A 5 13.24 -5.38 -5.56
N ARG A 6 12.06 -5.57 -6.16
CA ARG A 6 11.90 -6.45 -7.33
C ARG A 6 11.36 -5.72 -8.54
N ALA A 7 10.43 -4.79 -8.35
CA ALA A 7 9.82 -3.98 -9.39
C ALA A 7 10.66 -2.72 -9.65
N ALA A 8 11.02 -2.49 -10.91
CA ALA A 8 11.60 -1.22 -11.35
C ALA A 8 10.48 -0.32 -11.91
N GLN A 9 10.40 0.93 -11.46
CA GLN A 9 9.53 1.89 -12.14
C GLN A 9 10.22 2.37 -13.42
N VAL A 10 9.56 2.16 -14.55
CA VAL A 10 10.00 2.66 -15.85
C VAL A 10 9.20 3.92 -16.14
N GLY A 11 9.85 5.08 -16.13
CA GLY A 11 9.18 6.36 -16.43
C GLY A 11 10.13 7.55 -16.44
N PRO A 12 9.74 8.68 -17.05
CA PRO A 12 10.53 9.91 -17.01
C PRO A 12 10.69 10.36 -15.55
N TRP A 13 11.94 10.55 -15.14
CA TRP A 13 12.28 10.96 -13.78
C TRP A 13 11.62 12.30 -13.42
N SER A 14 10.96 12.38 -12.27
CA SER A 14 10.62 13.68 -11.69
C SER A 14 11.88 14.33 -11.13
N THR A 15 12.03 15.64 -11.32
CA THR A 15 13.16 16.41 -10.78
C THR A 15 13.12 16.54 -9.26
N SER A 16 12.03 16.12 -8.61
CA SER A 16 11.86 16.11 -7.16
C SER A 16 11.57 14.70 -6.65
N CYS A 17 12.15 14.36 -5.49
CA CYS A 17 11.81 13.16 -4.74
C CYS A 17 10.51 13.40 -3.98
N ASP A 18 9.49 12.56 -4.21
CA ASP A 18 8.30 12.57 -3.38
C ASP A 18 8.54 11.79 -2.09
N TRP A 19 9.05 12.48 -1.07
CA TRP A 19 9.28 11.90 0.25
C TRP A 19 8.02 11.39 0.98
N ASN A 20 6.84 11.57 0.39
CA ASN A 20 5.58 11.03 0.91
C ASN A 20 5.21 9.67 0.29
N LEU A 21 6.01 9.17 -0.64
CA LEU A 21 5.82 7.85 -1.22
C LEU A 21 6.02 6.75 -0.16
N ARG A 22 5.39 5.61 -0.40
CA ARG A 22 5.56 4.37 0.34
C ARG A 22 5.92 3.28 -0.64
N ALA A 23 6.65 2.28 -0.20
CA ALA A 23 6.94 1.14 -1.04
C ALA A 23 6.72 -0.19 -0.31
N THR A 24 6.25 -1.18 -1.06
CA THR A 24 6.25 -2.58 -0.63
C THR A 24 7.69 -3.10 -0.58
N GLN A 25 7.89 -4.28 0.01
CA GLN A 25 9.17 -4.99 -0.07
C GLN A 25 9.64 -5.22 -1.52
N ASP A 26 8.68 -5.33 -2.44
CA ASP A 26 8.92 -5.65 -3.84
C ASP A 26 9.19 -4.39 -4.65
N GLY A 27 9.25 -3.21 -4.02
CA GLY A 27 9.51 -1.95 -4.72
C GLY A 27 8.27 -1.30 -5.33
N GLU A 28 7.08 -1.82 -5.07
CA GLU A 28 5.86 -1.22 -5.59
C GLU A 28 5.49 0.02 -4.80
N THR A 29 5.36 1.14 -5.49
CA THR A 29 5.10 2.42 -4.85
C THR A 29 3.60 2.63 -4.62
N ARG A 30 3.26 3.29 -3.52
CA ARG A 30 1.89 3.70 -3.18
C ARG A 30 1.89 5.04 -2.45
N ILE A 31 0.78 5.74 -2.54
CA ILE A 31 0.59 7.05 -1.92
C ILE A 31 -0.47 6.95 -0.83
N PRO A 32 -0.18 7.34 0.41
CA PRO A 32 -1.21 7.45 1.43
C PRO A 32 -2.31 8.43 1.03
N PHE A 33 -3.59 8.10 1.26
CA PHE A 33 -4.74 8.92 0.84
C PHE A 33 -4.57 10.42 1.15
N ARG A 34 -4.09 10.74 2.35
CA ARG A 34 -3.88 12.14 2.81
C ARG A 34 -2.97 12.96 1.91
N TYR A 35 -2.04 12.33 1.19
CA TYR A 35 -1.14 13.01 0.25
C TYR A 35 -1.75 13.06 -1.15
N HIS A 36 -2.49 12.03 -1.55
CA HIS A 36 -3.24 12.03 -2.81
C HIS A 36 -4.28 13.15 -2.89
N VAL A 37 -4.95 13.47 -1.77
CA VAL A 37 -5.94 14.55 -1.70
C VAL A 37 -5.38 15.91 -1.31
N ARG A 38 -4.06 16.01 -1.08
CA ARG A 38 -3.43 17.27 -0.72
C ARG A 38 -3.19 18.08 -1.99
N PRO A 39 -3.62 19.36 -2.04
CA PRO A 39 -3.29 20.22 -3.17
C PRO A 39 -1.77 20.28 -3.32
N VAL A 40 -1.29 20.12 -4.55
CA VAL A 40 0.09 20.48 -4.87
C VAL A 40 0.23 21.94 -4.50
N GLN A 41 1.21 22.27 -3.67
CA GLN A 41 1.49 23.66 -3.26
C GLN A 41 2.10 24.41 -4.45
N ASN A 42 1.31 24.60 -5.50
CA ASN A 42 1.58 25.59 -6.52
C ASN A 42 1.35 26.94 -5.84
N GLU A 43 2.28 27.86 -6.03
CA GLU A 43 2.25 29.22 -5.49
C GLU A 43 0.84 29.79 -5.62
N THR A 44 0.12 29.84 -4.51
CA THR A 44 -1.31 30.14 -4.51
C THR A 44 -1.45 31.63 -4.68
N TYR A 45 -1.65 32.07 -5.92
CA TYR A 45 -2.14 33.41 -6.19
C TYR A 45 -3.48 33.55 -5.49
N ALA A 46 -3.55 34.39 -4.45
CA ALA A 46 -4.75 34.65 -3.68
C ALA A 46 -5.81 35.33 -4.57
N MET A 47 -6.53 34.55 -5.36
CA MET A 47 -7.64 35.05 -6.17
C MET A 47 -8.83 35.33 -5.26
N LYS A 48 -8.91 36.58 -4.79
CA LYS A 48 -10.09 37.13 -4.12
C LYS A 48 -11.24 37.24 -5.13
N GLY A 49 -12.04 36.18 -5.31
CA GLY A 49 -13.32 36.27 -6.05
C GLY A 49 -13.74 35.08 -6.91
N GLY A 50 -13.13 33.89 -6.83
CA GLY A 50 -13.35 32.83 -7.83
C GLY A 50 -14.65 32.00 -7.69
N PHE A 51 -14.95 31.46 -6.50
CA PHE A 51 -15.87 30.32 -6.42
C PHE A 51 -17.36 30.68 -6.62
N HIS A 52 -17.81 31.87 -6.21
CA HIS A 52 -19.21 32.27 -6.38
C HIS A 52 -19.62 32.37 -7.85
N ARG A 53 -18.70 32.72 -8.75
CA ARG A 53 -18.96 32.79 -10.20
C ARG A 53 -19.17 31.41 -10.80
N PHE A 54 -18.43 30.41 -10.31
CA PHE A 54 -18.62 29.03 -10.70
C PHE A 54 -20.04 28.55 -10.38
N LEU A 55 -20.56 28.89 -9.19
CA LEU A 55 -21.92 28.52 -8.79
C LEU A 55 -23.04 29.20 -9.61
N GLN A 56 -22.72 30.27 -10.34
CA GLN A 56 -23.65 30.95 -11.25
C GLN A 56 -23.69 30.33 -12.64
N LEU A 57 -22.77 29.41 -12.96
CA LEU A 57 -22.78 28.71 -14.24
C LEU A 57 -23.98 27.75 -14.33
N PRO A 58 -24.50 27.47 -15.54
CA PRO A 58 -25.41 26.35 -15.77
C PRO A 58 -24.83 25.03 -15.24
N ALA A 59 -25.70 24.12 -14.77
CA ALA A 59 -25.30 22.88 -14.13
C ALA A 59 -24.41 22.00 -15.03
N GLU A 60 -24.62 22.04 -16.34
CA GLU A 60 -23.83 21.33 -17.35
C GLU A 60 -22.39 21.85 -17.40
N LEU A 61 -22.21 23.17 -17.36
CA LEU A 61 -20.89 23.79 -17.33
C LEU A 61 -20.20 23.56 -15.99
N GLN A 62 -20.94 23.59 -14.87
CA GLN A 62 -20.40 23.22 -13.56
C GLN A 62 -19.86 21.78 -13.59
N LYS A 63 -20.64 20.83 -14.09
CA LYS A 63 -20.22 19.42 -14.24
C LYS A 63 -19.00 19.27 -15.13
N HIS A 64 -18.96 19.97 -16.26
CA HIS A 64 -17.82 19.93 -17.17
C HIS A 64 -16.54 20.44 -16.49
N VAL A 65 -16.61 21.56 -15.76
CA VAL A 65 -15.48 22.10 -15.00
C VAL A 65 -15.04 21.12 -13.90
N LEU A 66 -15.97 20.53 -13.16
CA LEU A 66 -15.65 19.52 -12.14
C LEU A 66 -14.92 18.30 -12.75
N ALA A 67 -15.33 17.84 -13.93
CA ALA A 67 -14.70 16.71 -14.61
C ALA A 67 -13.25 16.99 -15.05
N LEU A 68 -12.83 18.26 -15.09
CA LEU A 68 -11.46 18.69 -15.38
C LEU A 68 -10.62 18.93 -14.11
N CYS A 69 -11.23 18.86 -12.93
CA CYS A 69 -10.51 19.03 -11.67
C CYS A 69 -9.68 17.78 -11.32
N ASP A 70 -8.52 18.00 -10.69
CA ASP A 70 -7.73 16.92 -10.12
C ASP A 70 -8.39 16.35 -8.84
N SER A 71 -7.90 15.20 -8.39
CA SER A 71 -8.44 14.50 -7.22
C SER A 71 -8.38 15.35 -5.94
N ALA A 72 -7.32 16.14 -5.76
CA ALA A 72 -7.19 17.05 -4.62
C ALA A 72 -8.28 18.14 -4.63
N THR A 73 -8.50 18.80 -5.77
CA THR A 73 -9.54 19.83 -5.93
C THR A 73 -10.93 19.23 -5.75
N LEU A 74 -11.19 18.07 -6.35
CA LEU A 74 -12.47 17.36 -6.18
C LEU A 74 -12.72 17.02 -4.70
N PHE A 75 -11.71 16.51 -3.98
CA PHE A 75 -11.83 16.23 -2.55
C PHE A 75 -12.11 17.49 -1.73
N GLN A 76 -11.45 18.62 -2.02
CA GLN A 76 -11.75 19.90 -1.34
C GLN A 76 -13.18 20.37 -1.62
N LEU A 77 -13.67 20.23 -2.86
CA LEU A 77 -15.03 20.60 -3.23
C LEU A 77 -16.09 19.70 -2.58
N MET A 78 -15.76 18.42 -2.34
CA MET A 78 -16.61 17.52 -1.54
C MET A 78 -16.79 18.04 -0.11
N GLN A 79 -15.74 18.59 0.50
CA GLN A 79 -15.78 19.06 1.88
C GLN A 79 -16.44 20.44 2.02
N THR A 80 -16.11 21.37 1.11
CA THR A 80 -16.38 22.81 1.29
C THR A 80 -17.70 23.30 0.72
N SER A 81 -18.32 22.59 -0.23
CA SER A 81 -19.48 23.11 -0.97
C SER A 81 -20.58 22.07 -1.09
N TYR A 82 -21.74 22.34 -0.47
CA TYR A 82 -22.90 21.43 -0.50
C TYR A 82 -23.43 21.21 -1.93
N SER A 83 -23.46 22.26 -2.76
CA SER A 83 -24.00 22.19 -4.13
C SER A 83 -23.16 21.29 -5.05
N THR A 84 -21.84 21.28 -4.86
CA THR A 84 -20.92 20.47 -5.68
C THR A 84 -20.60 19.12 -5.06
N ARG A 85 -20.88 18.92 -3.76
CA ARG A 85 -20.43 17.77 -2.98
C ARG A 85 -20.76 16.43 -3.65
N GLN A 86 -21.98 16.26 -4.12
CA GLN A 86 -22.42 14.98 -4.69
C GLN A 86 -21.72 14.67 -6.01
N GLU A 87 -21.62 15.65 -6.91
CA GLU A 87 -20.96 15.44 -8.20
C GLU A 87 -19.44 15.30 -8.03
N ALA A 88 -18.82 16.14 -7.20
CA ALA A 88 -17.40 16.03 -6.89
C ALA A 88 -17.07 14.67 -6.26
N LYS A 89 -17.93 14.17 -5.35
CA LYS A 89 -17.80 12.84 -4.75
C LYS A 89 -17.87 11.75 -5.81
N LYS A 90 -18.84 11.82 -6.72
CA LYS A 90 -18.97 10.85 -7.80
C LYS A 90 -17.69 10.81 -8.65
N LEU A 91 -17.23 11.98 -9.11
CA LEU A 91 -16.05 12.10 -9.98
C LEU A 91 -14.76 11.64 -9.27
N PHE A 92 -14.56 12.04 -8.02
CA PHE A 92 -13.38 11.69 -7.23
C PHE A 92 -13.21 10.17 -7.10
N TRP A 93 -14.27 9.46 -6.72
CA TRP A 93 -14.20 8.02 -6.52
C TRP A 93 -14.28 7.21 -7.81
N SER A 94 -14.68 7.83 -8.94
CA SER A 94 -14.78 7.18 -10.25
C SER A 94 -13.57 7.44 -11.16
N ASP A 95 -12.46 7.97 -10.64
CA ASP A 95 -11.24 8.16 -11.42
C ASP A 95 -10.57 6.80 -11.72
N PRO A 96 -10.51 6.34 -12.98
CA PRO A 96 -9.90 5.07 -13.33
C PRO A 96 -8.37 5.05 -13.20
N THR A 97 -7.74 6.22 -13.09
CA THR A 97 -6.28 6.31 -12.93
C THR A 97 -5.86 6.01 -11.49
N SER A 98 -6.77 6.24 -10.54
CA SER A 98 -6.58 6.05 -9.10
C SER A 98 -7.05 4.66 -8.68
N ARG A 99 -6.14 3.83 -8.15
CA ARG A 99 -6.47 2.48 -7.66
C ARG A 99 -6.21 2.34 -6.17
N TYR A 100 -7.24 1.97 -5.42
CA TYR A 100 -7.12 1.80 -3.97
C TYR A 100 -6.65 0.38 -3.63
N ILE A 101 -5.55 0.27 -2.87
CA ILE A 101 -5.02 -1.03 -2.45
C ILE A 101 -5.82 -1.53 -1.24
N VAL A 102 -6.28 -2.77 -1.30
CA VAL A 102 -7.02 -3.45 -0.24
C VAL A 102 -6.34 -4.78 0.07
N ASP A 103 -6.30 -5.16 1.34
CA ASP A 103 -5.77 -6.45 1.79
C ASP A 103 -6.72 -7.59 1.39
N GLY A 104 -6.21 -8.55 0.60
CA GLY A 104 -6.95 -9.72 0.17
C GLY A 104 -7.17 -10.76 1.26
N GLN A 105 -6.23 -10.90 2.21
CA GLN A 105 -6.39 -11.79 3.36
C GLN A 105 -7.47 -11.24 4.31
N TRP A 106 -7.56 -9.92 4.47
CA TRP A 106 -8.66 -9.28 5.21
C TRP A 106 -10.03 -9.64 4.61
N LEU A 107 -10.17 -9.58 3.28
CA LEU A 107 -11.39 -9.96 2.58
C LEU A 107 -11.71 -11.46 2.72
N GLN A 108 -10.70 -12.32 2.68
CA GLN A 108 -10.87 -13.76 2.91
C GLN A 108 -11.35 -14.06 4.34
N ALA A 109 -10.88 -13.30 5.32
CA ALA A 109 -11.31 -13.37 6.72
C ALA A 109 -12.66 -12.68 6.99
N GLY A 110 -13.50 -12.49 5.97
CA GLY A 110 -14.83 -11.90 6.09
C GLY A 110 -14.85 -10.37 6.13
N GLY A 111 -13.71 -9.69 5.96
CA GLY A 111 -13.64 -8.24 5.80
C GLY A 111 -14.10 -7.51 7.07
N HIS A 112 -13.70 -7.97 8.24
CA HIS A 112 -14.19 -7.46 9.51
C HIS A 112 -13.53 -6.11 9.90
N PRO A 113 -14.26 -5.09 10.44
CA PRO A 113 -13.72 -3.75 10.72
C PRO A 113 -12.48 -3.73 11.63
N ARG A 114 -12.44 -4.67 12.59
CA ARG A 114 -11.33 -4.78 13.55
C ARG A 114 -10.01 -5.18 12.91
N HIS A 115 -10.03 -5.93 11.80
CA HIS A 115 -8.83 -6.45 11.13
C HIS A 115 -8.32 -5.52 10.03
N THR A 116 -8.75 -4.26 10.01
CA THR A 116 -8.26 -3.27 9.06
C THR A 116 -8.06 -1.92 9.72
N ASN A 117 -7.05 -1.19 9.26
CA ASN A 117 -6.79 0.19 9.64
C ASN A 117 -7.57 1.19 8.79
N TYR A 118 -8.36 0.72 7.82
CA TYR A 118 -9.04 1.59 6.85
C TYR A 118 -10.46 1.97 7.28
N ASP A 119 -10.87 3.17 6.88
CA ASP A 119 -12.22 3.68 7.07
C ASP A 119 -13.20 2.99 6.12
N LEU A 120 -14.06 2.13 6.68
CA LEU A 120 -15.04 1.36 5.92
C LEU A 120 -16.08 2.21 5.19
N GLU A 121 -16.41 3.40 5.69
CA GLU A 121 -17.34 4.30 5.01
C GLU A 121 -16.72 4.82 3.72
N ALA A 122 -15.42 5.14 3.76
CA ALA A 122 -14.67 5.52 2.57
C ALA A 122 -14.53 4.37 1.58
N LEU A 123 -14.24 3.15 2.06
CA LEU A 123 -14.13 1.96 1.20
C LEU A 123 -15.41 1.73 0.37
N ALA A 124 -16.58 2.00 0.96
CA ALA A 124 -17.86 1.80 0.28
C ALA A 124 -18.07 2.71 -0.96
N HIS A 125 -17.22 3.72 -1.14
CA HIS A 125 -17.28 4.62 -2.28
C HIS A 125 -16.31 4.26 -3.41
N MET A 126 -15.34 3.38 -3.19
CA MET A 126 -14.27 3.10 -4.17
C MET A 126 -14.80 2.31 -5.38
N HIS A 127 -14.46 2.76 -6.59
CA HIS A 127 -14.86 2.11 -7.83
C HIS A 127 -13.78 1.19 -8.40
N TYR A 128 -12.51 1.56 -8.23
CA TYR A 128 -11.34 0.85 -8.77
C TYR A 128 -10.44 0.40 -7.62
N ILE A 129 -10.35 -0.90 -7.40
CA ILE A 129 -9.53 -1.46 -6.32
C ILE A 129 -8.50 -2.46 -6.83
N GLU A 130 -7.39 -2.54 -6.11
CA GLU A 130 -6.38 -3.58 -6.26
C GLU A 130 -6.36 -4.41 -4.97
N VAL A 131 -6.71 -5.69 -5.07
CA VAL A 131 -6.69 -6.62 -3.94
C VAL A 131 -5.30 -7.25 -3.89
N SER A 132 -4.53 -6.89 -2.87
CA SER A 132 -3.18 -7.36 -2.66
C SER A 132 -3.15 -8.55 -1.71
N PHE A 133 -2.52 -9.66 -2.13
CA PHE A 133 -2.28 -10.83 -1.29
C PHE A 133 -0.85 -10.82 -0.70
N ILE A 134 -0.24 -9.64 -0.60
CA ILE A 134 1.12 -9.46 -0.07
C ILE A 134 1.17 -9.79 1.43
N ASP A 135 2.20 -10.54 1.81
CA ASP A 135 2.39 -11.18 3.11
C ASP A 135 2.72 -10.22 4.30
N TYR A 136 2.48 -8.90 4.14
CA TYR A 136 2.97 -7.85 5.06
C TYR A 136 1.93 -7.14 5.88
N THR A 137 0.72 -6.92 5.36
CA THR A 137 -0.32 -6.21 6.11
C THR A 137 -0.83 -7.06 7.27
N SER A 138 -0.41 -8.33 7.33
CA SER A 138 -0.88 -9.29 8.28
C SER A 138 0.26 -10.24 8.76
N ASN A 139 1.17 -9.70 9.59
CA ASN A 139 1.56 -10.50 10.76
C ASN A 139 0.32 -10.90 11.58
N PHE A 140 -0.80 -10.20 11.35
CA PHE A 140 -2.12 -10.53 11.84
C PHE A 140 -2.57 -11.97 11.50
N ILE A 141 -2.56 -12.39 10.23
CA ILE A 141 -3.21 -13.64 9.81
C ILE A 141 -2.25 -14.84 9.83
N LYS A 142 -0.94 -14.61 9.93
CA LYS A 142 0.06 -15.70 10.04
C LYS A 142 -0.09 -16.54 11.32
N GLU A 143 -0.72 -16.00 12.36
CA GLU A 143 -0.88 -16.65 13.67
C GLU A 143 -2.35 -16.88 14.06
N TRP A 144 -3.27 -16.91 13.09
CA TRP A 144 -4.68 -17.14 13.40
C TRP A 144 -4.91 -18.54 13.98
N ARG A 145 -5.19 -18.61 15.30
CA ARG A 145 -5.38 -19.84 16.09
C ARG A 145 -6.84 -20.31 16.17
N GLU A 146 -7.65 -20.08 15.14
CA GLU A 146 -8.93 -20.77 14.97
C GLU A 146 -8.80 -21.99 14.02
N GLY A 147 -7.71 -22.73 14.21
CA GLY A 147 -7.69 -24.16 13.88
C GLY A 147 -7.52 -24.54 12.41
N GLU A 148 -6.68 -23.85 11.64
CA GLU A 148 -5.77 -24.50 10.67
C GLU A 148 -4.94 -23.45 9.90
N TYR A 149 -3.62 -23.53 10.11
CA TYR A 149 -2.59 -22.75 9.45
C TYR A 149 -2.55 -23.07 7.95
N TYR A 150 -3.20 -22.27 7.09
CA TYR A 150 -2.97 -22.35 5.64
C TYR A 150 -3.15 -20.98 4.98
N CYS A 151 -2.02 -20.33 4.69
CA CYS A 151 -1.86 -19.20 3.77
C CYS A 151 -2.29 -19.54 2.32
N TYR A 152 -2.70 -20.78 2.03
CA TYR A 152 -3.26 -21.10 0.73
C TYR A 152 -4.68 -20.56 0.62
N ILE A 153 -4.93 -19.80 -0.45
CA ILE A 153 -6.27 -19.55 -0.98
C ILE A 153 -7.03 -20.89 -0.90
N ARG A 154 -7.93 -21.03 0.08
CA ARG A 154 -8.65 -22.29 0.31
C ARG A 154 -9.44 -22.57 -0.97
N LYS A 155 -9.10 -23.66 -1.66
CA LYS A 155 -9.49 -23.94 -3.06
C LYS A 155 -10.98 -24.28 -3.27
N GLY A 156 -11.84 -24.08 -2.27
CA GLY A 156 -13.25 -24.43 -2.37
C GLY A 156 -14.10 -23.33 -3.03
N GLU A 157 -15.20 -23.75 -3.65
CA GLU A 157 -16.20 -22.84 -4.22
C GLU A 157 -16.85 -21.95 -3.15
N GLU A 158 -17.11 -22.49 -1.96
CA GLU A 158 -17.72 -21.76 -0.85
C GLU A 158 -16.85 -20.57 -0.40
N GLN A 159 -15.54 -20.76 -0.30
CA GLN A 159 -14.61 -19.68 0.12
C GLN A 159 -14.49 -18.61 -0.96
N ARG A 160 -14.47 -18.98 -2.24
CA ARG A 160 -14.52 -18.02 -3.35
C ARG A 160 -15.81 -17.22 -3.32
N ALA A 161 -16.95 -17.88 -3.11
CA ALA A 161 -18.24 -17.20 -2.96
C ALA A 161 -18.25 -16.27 -1.75
N ALA A 162 -17.71 -16.69 -0.60
CA ALA A 162 -17.60 -15.89 0.61
C ALA A 162 -16.70 -14.66 0.43
N PHE A 163 -15.57 -14.81 -0.27
CA PHE A 163 -14.69 -13.70 -0.63
C PHE A 163 -15.42 -12.64 -1.47
N TRP A 164 -16.10 -13.05 -2.55
CA TRP A 164 -16.83 -12.12 -3.41
C TRP A 164 -18.04 -11.49 -2.73
N ALA A 165 -18.76 -12.25 -1.89
CA ALA A 165 -19.84 -11.72 -1.07
C ALA A 165 -19.31 -10.65 -0.10
N THR A 166 -18.18 -10.90 0.54
CA THR A 166 -17.51 -9.94 1.43
C THR A 166 -17.06 -8.70 0.67
N LEU A 167 -16.40 -8.86 -0.48
CA LEU A 167 -15.95 -7.76 -1.32
C LEU A 167 -17.12 -6.89 -1.74
N ARG A 168 -18.23 -7.45 -2.25
CA ARG A 168 -19.42 -6.67 -2.61
C ARG A 168 -20.06 -5.96 -1.42
N ARG A 169 -20.10 -6.62 -0.25
CA ARG A 169 -20.63 -6.02 0.98
C ARG A 169 -19.82 -4.80 1.41
N ARG A 170 -18.48 -4.85 1.29
CA ARG A 170 -17.58 -3.77 1.71
C ARG A 170 -17.38 -2.70 0.63
N PHE A 171 -17.49 -3.08 -0.63
CA PHE A 171 -17.29 -2.21 -1.78
C PHE A 171 -18.50 -2.27 -2.72
N PRO A 172 -19.69 -1.80 -2.30
CA PRO A 172 -20.91 -1.90 -3.09
C PRO A 172 -20.87 -1.13 -4.42
N ARG A 173 -19.89 -0.23 -4.60
CA ARG A 173 -19.71 0.58 -5.83
C ARG A 173 -18.54 0.16 -6.70
N VAL A 174 -17.85 -0.92 -6.35
CA VAL A 174 -16.71 -1.40 -7.13
C VAL A 174 -17.18 -1.87 -8.50
N ILE A 175 -16.46 -1.44 -9.54
CA ILE A 175 -16.72 -1.80 -10.94
C ILE A 175 -15.52 -2.47 -11.59
N ASP A 176 -14.31 -2.27 -11.05
CA ASP A 176 -13.08 -2.88 -11.55
C ASP A 176 -12.20 -3.35 -10.38
N VAL A 177 -11.86 -4.63 -10.41
CA VAL A 177 -11.05 -5.31 -9.39
C VAL A 177 -9.81 -5.91 -10.06
N VAL A 178 -8.64 -5.58 -9.52
CA VAL A 178 -7.39 -6.26 -9.91
C VAL A 178 -6.93 -7.14 -8.75
N LEU A 179 -6.80 -8.45 -8.99
CA LEU A 179 -6.20 -9.37 -8.04
C LEU A 179 -4.67 -9.35 -8.24
N ASN A 180 -3.92 -8.88 -7.25
CA ASN A 180 -2.47 -8.75 -7.32
C ASN A 180 -1.78 -9.99 -6.75
N GLU A 181 -1.12 -10.75 -7.64
CA GLU A 181 -0.17 -11.81 -7.31
C GLU A 181 1.22 -11.21 -7.05
N PRO A 182 1.70 -11.24 -5.80
CA PRO A 182 3.02 -10.74 -5.48
C PRO A 182 4.14 -11.72 -5.84
N ASN A 183 3.83 -13.01 -6.05
CA ASN A 183 4.86 -13.97 -6.39
C ASN A 183 5.25 -13.86 -7.85
N SER A 184 6.53 -13.57 -8.05
CA SER A 184 7.18 -13.45 -9.33
C SER A 184 7.18 -14.78 -10.08
N LYS A 185 6.86 -14.73 -11.38
CA LYS A 185 6.94 -15.90 -12.27
C LYS A 185 7.87 -15.66 -13.45
N ARG A 186 8.28 -16.76 -14.11
CA ARG A 186 9.08 -16.67 -15.35
C ARG A 186 8.23 -16.12 -16.49
N ARG A 187 8.88 -15.45 -17.44
CA ARG A 187 8.24 -14.94 -18.66
C ARG A 187 7.60 -16.07 -19.48
N GLY A 188 6.47 -15.78 -20.13
CA GLY A 188 5.75 -16.74 -20.97
C GLY A 188 4.85 -17.71 -20.20
N GLN A 189 4.73 -17.56 -18.88
CA GLN A 189 3.78 -18.33 -18.10
C GLN A 189 2.35 -17.80 -18.24
N ILE A 190 1.40 -18.72 -18.11
CA ILE A 190 -0.03 -18.44 -17.99
C ILE A 190 -0.31 -17.58 -16.73
N PRO A 191 -1.44 -16.85 -16.69
CA PRO A 191 -1.83 -16.13 -15.48
C PRO A 191 -1.82 -17.04 -14.25
N PRO A 192 -1.55 -16.48 -13.06
CA PRO A 192 -1.41 -17.27 -11.85
C PRO A 192 -2.73 -17.99 -11.55
N GLU A 193 -2.64 -19.31 -11.35
CA GLU A 193 -3.79 -20.21 -11.21
C GLU A 193 -4.70 -19.76 -10.05
N GLU A 194 -4.15 -19.40 -8.90
CA GLU A 194 -4.95 -19.10 -7.71
C GLU A 194 -5.78 -17.80 -7.85
N PRO A 195 -5.21 -16.63 -8.22
CA PRO A 195 -6.03 -15.44 -8.53
C PRO A 195 -7.00 -15.67 -9.68
N THR A 196 -6.62 -16.47 -10.68
CA THR A 196 -7.48 -16.83 -11.81
C THR A 196 -8.70 -17.63 -11.34
N GLN A 197 -8.48 -18.66 -10.50
CA GLN A 197 -9.55 -19.45 -9.89
C GLN A 197 -10.42 -18.62 -8.96
N LEU A 198 -9.84 -17.66 -8.23
CA LEU A 198 -10.63 -16.73 -7.43
C LEU A 198 -11.52 -15.86 -8.32
N ALA A 199 -10.97 -15.32 -9.42
CA ALA A 199 -11.70 -14.50 -10.38
C ALA A 199 -12.88 -15.20 -11.07
N THR A 200 -12.86 -16.53 -11.23
CA THR A 200 -14.00 -17.26 -11.81
C THR A 200 -15.23 -17.25 -10.89
N GLY A 201 -15.08 -17.00 -9.59
CA GLY A 201 -16.19 -16.94 -8.63
C GLY A 201 -17.01 -15.63 -8.66
N SER A 202 -16.63 -14.65 -9.50
CA SER A 202 -17.27 -13.33 -9.52
C SER A 202 -18.35 -13.21 -10.60
N SER A 203 -19.29 -12.27 -10.39
CA SER A 203 -20.34 -11.91 -11.36
C SER A 203 -19.81 -11.14 -12.56
N ASP A 204 -20.56 -11.16 -13.65
CA ASP A 204 -20.28 -10.39 -14.87
C ASP A 204 -20.48 -8.87 -14.76
N VAL A 205 -21.01 -8.36 -13.64
CA VAL A 205 -21.25 -6.92 -13.43
C VAL A 205 -19.95 -6.13 -13.23
N MET A 206 -18.85 -6.78 -12.86
CA MET A 206 -17.56 -6.14 -12.56
C MET A 206 -16.48 -6.59 -13.54
N SER A 207 -15.63 -5.66 -13.94
CA SER A 207 -14.38 -5.95 -14.64
C SER A 207 -13.38 -6.56 -13.66
N ILE A 208 -12.74 -7.66 -14.06
CA ILE A 208 -11.78 -8.38 -13.23
C ILE A 208 -10.54 -8.63 -14.03
N SER A 209 -9.42 -8.23 -13.44
CA SER A 209 -8.10 -8.50 -13.98
C SER A 209 -7.22 -9.16 -12.91
N VAL A 210 -6.18 -9.83 -13.36
CA VAL A 210 -5.15 -10.41 -12.51
C VAL A 210 -3.85 -9.73 -12.88
N SER A 211 -3.15 -9.20 -11.88
CA SER A 211 -1.80 -8.67 -12.09
C SER A 211 -0.77 -9.60 -11.50
N GLN A 212 0.37 -9.71 -12.16
CA GLN A 212 1.43 -10.64 -11.79
C GLN A 212 2.80 -10.01 -12.02
N LEU A 213 3.71 -10.16 -11.07
CA LEU A 213 5.11 -9.84 -11.28
C LEU A 213 5.78 -10.92 -12.15
N VAL A 214 6.50 -10.47 -13.17
CA VAL A 214 7.18 -11.33 -14.14
C VAL A 214 8.62 -10.90 -14.28
N TRP A 215 9.57 -11.84 -14.11
CA TRP A 215 10.98 -11.57 -14.34
C TRP A 215 11.20 -11.16 -15.79
N SER A 216 11.92 -10.06 -16.00
CA SER A 216 12.29 -9.57 -17.33
C SER A 216 13.14 -10.58 -18.13
N ASN A 217 13.85 -11.48 -17.46
CA ASN A 217 14.63 -12.55 -18.06
C ASN A 217 14.61 -13.83 -17.20
N ASP A 218 15.30 -14.89 -17.65
CA ASP A 218 15.33 -16.20 -16.95
C ASP A 218 16.16 -16.20 -15.65
N LYS A 219 16.79 -15.08 -15.32
CA LYS A 219 17.55 -14.93 -14.08
C LYS A 219 16.59 -14.50 -12.98
N TRP A 220 16.57 -15.26 -11.89
CA TRP A 220 15.68 -15.07 -10.74
C TRP A 220 15.85 -13.73 -9.98
N TYR A 221 16.82 -12.92 -10.39
CA TYR A 221 17.20 -11.65 -9.75
C TYR A 221 17.01 -10.43 -10.65
N SER A 222 16.47 -10.61 -11.86
CA SER A 222 16.28 -9.48 -12.76
C SER A 222 14.98 -8.73 -12.48
N PRO A 223 14.91 -7.42 -12.80
CA PRO A 223 13.77 -6.59 -12.51
C PRO A 223 12.50 -7.22 -13.00
N GLU A 224 11.49 -7.07 -12.18
CA GLU A 224 10.17 -7.58 -12.44
C GLU A 224 9.34 -6.48 -13.07
N THR A 225 8.65 -6.87 -14.12
CA THR A 225 7.61 -6.07 -14.76
C THR A 225 6.28 -6.68 -14.39
N ARG A 226 5.28 -5.82 -14.18
CA ARG A 226 3.96 -6.30 -13.81
C ARG A 226 3.12 -6.46 -15.07
N PHE A 227 2.63 -7.68 -15.28
CA PHE A 227 1.72 -8.01 -16.37
C PHE A 227 0.28 -7.89 -15.87
N LEU A 228 -0.62 -7.42 -16.71
CA LEU A 228 -2.05 -7.37 -16.44
C LEU A 228 -2.78 -8.30 -17.41
N TRP A 229 -3.51 -9.25 -16.85
CA TRP A 229 -4.35 -10.20 -17.55
C TRP A 229 -5.80 -9.86 -17.31
N ARG A 230 -6.62 -9.78 -18.36
CA ARG A 230 -8.06 -9.54 -18.23
C ARG A 230 -8.85 -10.79 -18.56
N ARG A 231 -9.90 -11.04 -17.79
CA ARG A 231 -10.84 -12.12 -18.06
C ARG A 231 -11.65 -11.80 -19.32
N GLY A 232 -11.50 -12.64 -20.33
CA GLY A 232 -12.33 -12.68 -21.54
C GLY A 232 -13.26 -13.90 -21.54
N TYR A 233 -14.06 -14.02 -22.59
CA TYR A 233 -14.87 -15.21 -22.85
C TYR A 233 -14.70 -15.59 -24.32
N ASP A 234 -14.45 -16.86 -24.59
CA ASP A 234 -14.50 -17.37 -25.95
C ASP A 234 -15.96 -17.54 -26.44
N ASN A 235 -16.11 -17.96 -27.70
CA ASN A 235 -17.43 -18.23 -28.30
C ASN A 235 -18.22 -19.34 -27.57
N HIS A 236 -17.58 -20.11 -26.69
CA HIS A 236 -18.17 -21.19 -25.91
C HIS A 236 -18.44 -20.80 -24.45
N SER A 237 -18.28 -19.51 -24.10
CA SER A 237 -18.41 -19.00 -22.72
C SER A 237 -17.40 -19.61 -21.74
N ILE A 238 -16.29 -20.16 -22.24
CA ILE A 238 -15.18 -20.58 -21.40
C ILE A 238 -14.37 -19.32 -21.07
N PRO A 239 -14.08 -19.06 -19.79
CA PRO A 239 -13.29 -17.90 -19.41
C PRO A 239 -11.87 -18.02 -19.99
N THR A 240 -11.50 -17.06 -20.82
CA THR A 240 -10.13 -16.90 -21.34
C THR A 240 -9.42 -15.79 -20.58
N TRP A 241 -8.10 -15.75 -20.68
CA TRP A 241 -7.29 -14.71 -20.06
C TRP A 241 -6.36 -14.10 -21.09
N ASP A 242 -6.62 -12.84 -21.38
CA ASP A 242 -5.87 -12.09 -22.38
C ASP A 242 -4.88 -11.17 -21.68
N LEU A 243 -3.61 -11.23 -22.08
CA LEU A 243 -2.59 -10.31 -21.61
C LEU A 243 -2.87 -8.93 -22.22
N THR A 244 -3.36 -8.00 -21.40
CA THR A 244 -3.71 -6.65 -21.87
C THR A 244 -2.55 -5.68 -21.78
N GLU A 245 -1.67 -5.83 -20.78
CA GLU A 245 -0.53 -4.95 -20.56
C GLU A 245 0.70 -5.73 -20.06
N THR A 246 1.87 -5.44 -20.62
CA THR A 246 3.16 -6.05 -20.21
C THR A 246 3.96 -5.18 -19.23
N SER A 247 3.48 -3.97 -18.92
CA SER A 247 4.15 -3.02 -18.02
C SER A 247 3.12 -2.18 -17.28
N TRP A 248 2.30 -2.85 -16.48
CA TRP A 248 1.22 -2.24 -15.71
C TRP A 248 1.74 -1.63 -14.40
N ASN A 249 1.78 -0.30 -14.33
CA ASN A 249 2.22 0.44 -13.14
C ASN A 249 1.15 1.48 -12.75
N PRO A 250 0.08 1.07 -12.07
CA PRO A 250 -1.02 1.97 -11.74
C PRO A 250 -0.62 2.99 -10.66
N HIS A 251 -1.35 4.12 -10.61
CA HIS A 251 -1.26 5.05 -9.49
C HIS A 251 -1.99 4.47 -8.27
N ARG A 252 -1.22 3.87 -7.35
CA ARG A 252 -1.76 3.17 -6.19
C ARG A 252 -1.93 4.09 -5.00
N ILE A 253 -3.10 4.00 -4.38
CA ILE A 253 -3.48 4.81 -3.23
C ILE A 253 -3.80 3.89 -2.06
N MET A 254 -3.22 4.18 -0.89
CA MET A 254 -3.68 3.52 0.35
C MET A 254 -4.99 4.17 0.79
N PRO A 255 -6.03 3.41 1.15
CA PRO A 255 -7.29 3.95 1.63
C PRO A 255 -7.15 4.93 2.80
N PRO A 256 -8.15 5.79 3.05
CA PRO A 256 -8.22 6.58 4.27
C PRO A 256 -8.15 5.67 5.50
N ILE A 257 -7.39 6.10 6.50
CA ILE A 257 -7.30 5.39 7.78
C ILE A 257 -8.54 5.70 8.63
N LYS A 258 -9.01 4.71 9.40
CA LYS A 258 -10.07 4.92 10.39
C LYS A 258 -9.57 5.78 11.56
N THR A 259 -10.50 6.34 12.31
CA THR A 259 -10.16 7.03 13.56
C THR A 259 -9.69 6.03 14.59
N HIS A 260 -8.58 6.35 15.26
CA HIS A 260 -8.03 5.55 16.34
C HIS A 260 -8.27 6.28 17.65
N SER A 261 -9.01 5.65 18.57
CA SER A 261 -9.34 6.19 19.89
C SER A 261 -9.19 5.13 20.97
N GLY A 262 -8.91 5.55 22.20
CA GLY A 262 -8.75 4.64 23.35
C GLY A 262 -7.50 3.74 23.25
N LEU A 263 -7.37 2.81 24.18
CA LEU A 263 -6.20 1.94 24.30
C LEU A 263 -6.01 1.04 23.06
N VAL A 264 -7.09 0.47 22.55
CA VAL A 264 -7.06 -0.38 21.35
C VAL A 264 -6.65 0.46 20.14
N GLY A 265 -7.20 1.68 20.02
CA GLY A 265 -6.87 2.58 18.93
C GLY A 265 -5.43 3.07 18.98
N ASP A 266 -4.92 3.42 20.15
CA ASP A 266 -3.53 3.84 20.32
C ASP A 266 -2.55 2.72 19.91
N TYR A 267 -2.80 1.47 20.32
CA TYR A 267 -1.98 0.33 19.91
C TYR A 267 -2.07 0.05 18.40
N GLN A 268 -3.26 0.08 17.81
CA GLN A 268 -3.44 -0.08 16.36
C GLN A 268 -2.78 1.04 15.55
N ARG A 269 -2.81 2.30 16.06
CA ARG A 269 -2.11 3.43 15.47
C ARG A 269 -0.60 3.22 15.49
N TYR A 270 -0.06 2.72 16.60
CA TYR A 270 1.36 2.36 16.69
C TYR A 270 1.74 1.31 15.63
N ASP A 271 0.97 0.21 15.54
CA ASP A 271 1.24 -0.86 14.57
C ASP A 271 1.19 -0.37 13.12
N TYR A 272 0.18 0.45 12.79
CA TYR A 272 0.09 1.10 11.49
C TYR A 272 1.30 2.01 11.20
N ASN A 273 1.73 2.82 12.18
CA ASN A 273 2.84 3.75 11.99
C ASN A 273 4.20 3.03 11.86
N ASP A 274 4.39 1.91 12.54
CA ASP A 274 5.59 1.06 12.37
C ASP A 274 5.67 0.52 10.93
N LEU A 275 4.55 0.01 10.40
CA LEU A 275 4.46 -0.41 9.01
C LEU A 275 4.69 0.77 8.04
N ASP A 276 4.03 1.91 8.26
CA ASP A 276 4.20 3.15 7.46
C ASP A 276 5.66 3.58 7.41
N LEU A 277 6.38 3.45 8.52
CA LEU A 277 7.80 3.81 8.63
C LEU A 277 8.72 2.84 7.89
N LYS A 278 8.44 1.53 7.93
CA LYS A 278 9.15 0.53 7.12
C LYS A 278 8.96 0.79 5.64
N GLU A 279 7.74 1.10 5.23
CA GLU A 279 7.42 1.43 3.83
C GLU A 279 8.03 2.76 3.36
N LEU A 280 8.17 3.74 4.25
CA LEU A 280 8.92 4.97 4.00
C LEU A 280 10.40 4.69 3.75
N GLY A 281 11.04 3.88 4.61
CA GLY A 281 12.43 3.49 4.43
C GLY A 281 12.66 2.80 3.08
N ARG A 282 11.75 1.90 2.71
CA ARG A 282 11.74 1.25 1.40
C ARG A 282 11.59 2.24 0.23
N ALA A 283 10.69 3.22 0.34
CA ALA A 283 10.53 4.24 -0.68
C ALA A 283 11.76 5.15 -0.80
N ARG A 284 12.42 5.47 0.32
CA ARG A 284 13.70 6.20 0.33
C ARG A 284 14.75 5.48 -0.51
N ASP A 285 14.87 4.17 -0.39
CA ASP A 285 15.86 3.42 -1.16
C ASP A 285 15.54 3.41 -2.66
N ILE A 286 14.28 3.27 -3.05
CA ILE A 286 13.84 3.44 -4.45
C ILE A 286 14.20 4.84 -4.97
N HIS A 287 13.97 5.89 -4.17
CA HIS A 287 14.38 7.23 -4.56
C HIS A 287 15.89 7.36 -4.69
N ALA A 288 16.69 6.73 -3.82
CA ALA A 288 18.14 6.79 -3.90
C ALA A 288 18.64 6.12 -5.18
N ILE A 289 18.00 5.01 -5.57
CA ILE A 289 18.23 4.36 -6.85
C ILE A 289 17.93 5.37 -7.98
N HIS A 290 16.67 5.80 -8.07
CA HIS A 290 16.20 6.67 -9.13
C HIS A 290 17.02 7.98 -9.27
N ALA A 291 17.36 8.62 -8.16
CA ALA A 291 18.13 9.86 -8.15
C ALA A 291 19.59 9.65 -8.59
N THR A 292 20.19 8.50 -8.30
CA THR A 292 21.56 8.18 -8.74
C THR A 292 21.60 8.00 -10.25
N GLU A 293 20.69 7.20 -10.80
CA GLU A 293 20.60 6.97 -12.24
C GLU A 293 20.29 8.26 -13.00
N ALA A 294 19.30 9.03 -12.53
CA ALA A 294 18.94 10.31 -13.12
C ALA A 294 20.08 11.33 -13.10
N TYR A 295 20.86 11.38 -12.01
CA TYR A 295 22.02 12.25 -11.93
C TYR A 295 23.03 11.93 -13.04
N TYR A 296 23.42 10.66 -13.20
CA TYR A 296 24.43 10.30 -14.18
C TYR A 296 23.92 10.51 -15.61
N LEU A 297 22.75 9.97 -15.94
CA LEU A 297 22.25 9.92 -17.31
C LEU A 297 21.73 11.28 -17.81
N HIS A 298 21.17 12.12 -16.93
CA HIS A 298 20.54 13.39 -17.35
C HIS A 298 21.30 14.65 -16.93
N ILE A 299 21.88 14.65 -15.73
CA ILE A 299 22.57 15.85 -15.21
C ILE A 299 24.04 15.84 -15.64
N ALA A 300 24.76 14.76 -15.34
CA ALA A 300 26.16 14.60 -15.72
C ALA A 300 26.35 14.21 -17.19
N GLN A 301 25.30 13.66 -17.82
CA GLN A 301 25.31 13.14 -19.19
C GLN A 301 26.45 12.15 -19.43
N ALA A 302 26.65 11.25 -18.47
CA ALA A 302 27.70 10.25 -18.46
C ALA A 302 27.12 8.87 -18.11
N PRO A 303 27.79 7.76 -18.46
CA PRO A 303 27.40 6.44 -17.99
C PRO A 303 27.28 6.42 -16.47
N CYS A 304 26.20 5.81 -15.96
CA CYS A 304 26.02 5.61 -14.54
C CYS A 304 27.06 4.60 -14.05
N VAL A 305 27.95 5.03 -13.16
CA VAL A 305 28.96 4.15 -12.56
C VAL A 305 28.40 3.58 -11.27
N CYS A 306 28.51 2.27 -11.07
CA CYS A 306 28.03 1.64 -9.84
C CYS A 306 28.76 2.27 -8.62
N PRO A 307 28.01 2.83 -7.64
CA PRO A 307 28.60 3.51 -6.49
C PRO A 307 29.24 2.54 -5.48
N TRP A 308 29.06 1.22 -5.63
CA TRP A 308 29.70 0.25 -4.74
C TRP A 308 31.22 0.21 -4.96
N PRO A 309 32.02 0.21 -3.87
CA PRO A 309 33.45 0.03 -3.96
C PRO A 309 33.81 -1.23 -4.75
N ALA A 310 34.78 -1.10 -5.66
CA ALA A 310 35.31 -2.17 -6.51
C ALA A 310 34.32 -2.78 -7.54
N CYS A 311 33.08 -2.31 -7.65
CA CYS A 311 32.18 -2.80 -8.71
C CYS A 311 32.64 -2.28 -10.09
N GLY A 312 32.77 -0.96 -10.24
CA GLY A 312 33.32 -0.33 -11.46
C GLY A 312 32.49 -0.49 -12.74
N LEU A 313 31.36 -1.23 -12.70
CA LEU A 313 30.46 -1.37 -13.84
C LEU A 313 29.84 -0.03 -14.22
N GLN A 314 29.63 0.15 -15.52
CA GLN A 314 29.06 1.35 -16.13
C GLN A 314 27.79 0.97 -16.90
N PHE A 315 26.82 1.87 -16.87
CA PHE A 315 25.49 1.66 -17.44
C PHE A 315 25.12 2.87 -18.30
N GLU A 316 24.73 2.63 -19.54
CA GLU A 316 24.47 3.70 -20.52
C GLU A 316 22.97 4.01 -20.65
N GLN A 317 22.12 3.07 -20.24
CA GLN A 317 20.67 3.19 -20.39
C GLN A 317 19.97 3.26 -19.03
N ALA A 318 18.85 3.98 -19.00
CA ALA A 318 18.00 4.04 -17.81
C ALA A 318 17.45 2.64 -17.48
N GLY A 319 17.45 2.30 -16.19
CA GLY A 319 17.05 1.01 -15.64
C GLY A 319 18.18 -0.01 -15.53
N GLU A 320 19.29 0.13 -16.27
CA GLU A 320 20.38 -0.84 -16.24
C GLU A 320 21.13 -0.86 -14.90
N TRP A 321 21.41 0.32 -14.34
CA TRP A 321 22.07 0.39 -13.03
C TRP A 321 21.12 -0.04 -11.91
N SER A 322 19.86 0.39 -11.98
CA SER A 322 18.80 -0.03 -11.07
C SER A 322 18.68 -1.55 -11.04
N THR A 323 18.63 -2.19 -12.21
CA THR A 323 18.68 -3.65 -12.37
C THR A 323 19.87 -4.25 -11.64
N HIS A 324 21.08 -3.82 -12.00
CA HIS A 324 22.31 -4.33 -11.42
C HIS A 324 22.34 -4.25 -9.89
N HIS A 325 21.90 -3.12 -9.33
CA HIS A 325 21.83 -2.92 -7.89
C HIS A 325 20.91 -3.95 -7.21
N LEU A 326 19.72 -4.21 -7.77
CA LEU A 326 18.81 -5.24 -7.25
C LEU A 326 19.44 -6.63 -7.34
N GLU A 327 20.09 -6.97 -8.45
CA GLU A 327 20.78 -8.26 -8.60
C GLU A 327 21.90 -8.43 -7.56
N ALA A 328 22.62 -7.35 -7.24
CA ALA A 328 23.70 -7.35 -6.27
C ALA A 328 23.19 -7.51 -4.83
N CYS A 329 22.09 -6.84 -4.48
CA CYS A 329 21.46 -6.94 -3.16
C CYS A 329 20.90 -8.35 -2.88
N LEU A 330 20.33 -9.02 -3.89
CA LEU A 330 19.77 -10.36 -3.74
C LEU A 330 20.84 -11.45 -3.55
N ARG A 331 22.09 -11.22 -3.98
CA ARG A 331 23.16 -12.23 -3.98
C ARG A 331 24.04 -12.22 -2.74
N ARG A 332 23.91 -11.20 -1.90
CA ARG A 332 24.91 -10.89 -0.90
C ARG A 332 24.24 -10.76 0.47
N ASP A 333 24.47 -11.78 1.29
CA ASP A 333 23.98 -11.82 2.68
C ASP A 333 24.69 -10.81 3.60
N ASP A 334 25.80 -10.20 3.13
CA ASP A 334 26.65 -9.28 3.89
C ASP A 334 26.33 -7.80 3.69
N HIS A 335 25.41 -7.45 2.78
CA HIS A 335 24.97 -6.06 2.68
C HIS A 335 23.89 -5.80 3.72
N GLU A 336 24.19 -4.89 4.64
CA GLU A 336 23.20 -4.20 5.49
C GLU A 336 22.22 -3.33 4.68
N GLY A 337 21.91 -3.72 3.43
CA GLY A 337 20.74 -3.30 2.66
C GLY A 337 20.67 -1.85 2.20
N THR A 338 21.48 -0.94 2.74
CA THR A 338 21.31 0.48 2.45
C THR A 338 21.84 0.86 1.08
N VAL A 339 20.97 1.45 0.26
CA VAL A 339 21.36 2.05 -1.02
C VAL A 339 22.34 3.20 -0.75
N PRO A 340 23.54 3.21 -1.37
CA PRO A 340 24.50 4.28 -1.17
C PRO A 340 23.88 5.62 -1.56
N PRO A 341 24.26 6.71 -0.85
CA PRO A 341 23.68 8.01 -1.11
C PRO A 341 24.06 8.49 -2.52
N PRO A 342 23.19 9.24 -3.22
CA PRO A 342 23.45 9.70 -4.58
C PRO A 342 24.76 10.52 -4.71
N PRO A 343 25.35 10.62 -5.91
CA PRO A 343 26.68 11.24 -6.10
C PRO A 343 26.72 12.77 -5.93
N SER A 344 25.61 13.48 -6.11
CA SER A 344 25.56 14.95 -5.98
C SER A 344 25.47 15.40 -4.52
N ALA A 345 26.25 16.41 -4.12
CA ALA A 345 26.19 16.97 -2.78
C ALA A 345 24.79 17.49 -2.39
N SER A 346 24.09 18.18 -3.30
CA SER A 346 22.74 18.69 -3.02
C SER A 346 21.73 17.56 -2.82
N ILE A 347 21.81 16.51 -3.65
CA ILE A 347 20.95 15.33 -3.53
C ILE A 347 21.27 14.60 -2.22
N ARG A 348 22.56 14.38 -1.89
CA ARG A 348 22.97 13.77 -0.61
C ARG A 348 22.41 14.51 0.59
N THR A 349 22.46 15.85 0.60
CA THR A 349 21.90 16.64 1.70
C THR A 349 20.41 16.38 1.87
N ALA A 350 19.64 16.26 0.79
CA ALA A 350 18.21 15.94 0.86
C ALA A 350 17.95 14.53 1.45
N PHE A 351 18.74 13.52 1.04
CA PHE A 351 18.65 12.16 1.58
C PHE A 351 19.04 12.10 3.06
N LEU A 352 20.14 12.75 3.45
CA LEU A 352 20.56 12.82 4.85
C LEU A 352 19.49 13.48 5.73
N HIS A 353 18.88 14.57 5.25
CA HIS A 353 17.78 15.21 5.93
C HIS A 353 16.57 14.26 6.08
N HIS A 354 16.23 13.51 5.03
CA HIS A 354 15.16 12.51 5.12
C HIS A 354 15.50 11.37 6.08
N ASP A 355 16.74 10.87 6.06
CA ASP A 355 17.21 9.82 6.98
C ASP A 355 17.13 10.27 8.44
N MET A 356 17.44 11.56 8.73
CA MET A 356 17.23 12.15 10.06
C MET A 356 15.74 12.16 10.46
N ILE A 357 14.82 12.49 9.54
CA ILE A 357 13.37 12.43 9.81
C ILE A 357 12.93 11.00 10.10
N LEU A 358 13.42 10.00 9.34
CA LEU A 358 13.11 8.59 9.59
C LEU A 358 13.63 8.13 10.94
N ALA A 359 14.86 8.50 11.31
CA ALA A 359 15.44 8.19 12.62
C ALA A 359 14.63 8.81 13.76
N GLN A 360 14.21 10.08 13.63
CA GLN A 360 13.34 10.74 14.60
C GLN A 360 12.01 10.00 14.77
N LYS A 361 11.39 9.57 13.67
CA LYS A 361 10.14 8.78 13.72
C LYS A 361 10.32 7.42 14.39
N ARG A 362 11.43 6.73 14.13
CA ARG A 362 11.76 5.45 14.80
C ARG A 362 11.86 5.65 16.32
N HIS A 363 12.54 6.71 16.74
CA HIS A 363 12.67 7.05 18.15
C HIS A 363 11.29 7.36 18.78
N GLN A 364 10.45 8.16 18.11
CA GLN A 364 9.10 8.46 18.57
C GLN A 364 8.21 7.21 18.74
N LEU A 365 8.30 6.25 17.80
CA LEU A 365 7.58 4.99 17.92
C LEU A 365 8.11 4.13 19.06
N SER A 366 9.44 4.06 19.21
CA SER A 366 10.07 3.39 20.35
C SER A 366 9.56 3.96 21.68
N ASP A 367 9.50 5.29 21.80
CA ASP A 367 9.00 5.97 22.99
C ASP A 367 7.49 5.74 23.22
N GLU A 368 6.68 5.65 22.16
CA GLU A 368 5.27 5.28 22.26
C GLU A 368 5.10 3.85 22.79
N MET A 369 5.85 2.87 22.25
CA MET A 369 5.86 1.49 22.73
C MET A 369 6.30 1.39 24.19
N MET A 370 7.43 2.03 24.55
CA MET A 370 7.91 2.04 25.93
C MET A 370 6.89 2.63 26.91
N ARG A 371 6.14 3.68 26.50
CA ARG A 371 5.07 4.23 27.32
C ARG A 371 3.89 3.28 27.49
N MET A 372 3.49 2.57 26.43
CA MET A 372 2.44 1.54 26.51
C MET A 372 2.86 0.39 27.44
N GLN A 373 4.11 -0.08 27.33
CA GLN A 373 4.68 -1.11 28.21
C GLN A 373 4.78 -0.66 29.66
N ALA A 374 5.19 0.58 29.92
CA ALA A 374 5.22 1.13 31.27
C ALA A 374 3.82 1.24 31.88
N ALA A 375 2.81 1.62 31.09
CA ALA A 375 1.41 1.69 31.52
C ALA A 375 0.79 0.30 31.74
N TRP A 376 1.26 -0.71 31.00
CA TRP A 376 0.83 -2.11 31.17
C TRP A 376 1.16 -2.66 32.56
N GLY A 377 2.28 -2.24 33.16
CA GLY A 377 2.67 -2.61 34.52
C GLY A 377 3.21 -4.03 34.65
N GLU A 378 3.57 -4.39 35.88
CA GLU A 378 4.18 -5.68 36.19
C GLU A 378 3.18 -6.86 36.04
N PRO A 379 3.67 -8.09 35.80
CA PRO A 379 2.86 -9.30 35.87
C PRO A 379 2.05 -9.34 37.19
N ASP A 380 0.76 -9.68 37.08
CA ASP A 380 -0.20 -9.76 38.18
C ASP A 380 -0.45 -8.46 38.98
N SER A 381 0.03 -7.31 38.50
CA SER A 381 -0.27 -6.01 39.10
C SER A 381 -1.75 -5.61 38.94
N PRO A 382 -2.32 -4.82 39.87
CA PRO A 382 -3.66 -4.25 39.70
C PRO A 382 -3.74 -3.33 38.47
N GLU A 383 -2.65 -2.63 38.13
CA GLU A 383 -2.55 -1.79 36.93
C GLU A 383 -2.72 -2.63 35.66
N ARG A 384 -1.98 -3.74 35.53
CA ARG A 384 -2.10 -4.67 34.40
C ARG A 384 -3.50 -5.21 34.24
N ARG A 385 -4.14 -5.62 35.35
CA ARG A 385 -5.54 -6.07 35.33
C ARG A 385 -6.50 -4.97 34.88
N ALA A 386 -6.29 -3.73 35.33
CA ALA A 386 -7.13 -2.59 34.95
C ALA A 386 -6.99 -2.26 33.46
N VAL A 387 -5.76 -2.17 32.94
CA VAL A 387 -5.49 -1.94 31.51
C VAL A 387 -6.05 -3.08 30.66
N SER A 388 -5.84 -4.33 31.07
CA SER A 388 -6.41 -5.52 30.40
C SER A 388 -7.93 -5.41 30.30
N HIS A 389 -8.60 -5.11 31.41
CA HIS A 389 -10.05 -4.99 31.44
C HIS A 389 -10.55 -3.86 30.55
N GLN A 390 -9.89 -2.70 30.55
CA GLN A 390 -10.24 -1.57 29.68
C GLN A 390 -10.05 -1.90 28.21
N PHE A 391 -8.94 -2.55 27.85
CA PHE A 391 -8.63 -2.95 26.48
C PHE A 391 -9.68 -3.96 25.95
N LEU A 392 -9.95 -5.02 26.72
CA LEU A 392 -10.95 -6.03 26.37
C LEU A 392 -12.36 -5.47 26.32
N LYS A 393 -12.69 -4.55 27.24
CA LYS A 393 -13.97 -3.82 27.20
C LYS A 393 -14.10 -3.00 25.92
N GLN A 394 -13.06 -2.27 25.52
CA GLN A 394 -13.09 -1.50 24.29
C GLN A 394 -13.25 -2.41 23.06
N LEU A 395 -12.52 -3.53 23.00
CA LEU A 395 -12.68 -4.52 21.92
C LEU A 395 -14.11 -5.07 21.82
N ARG A 396 -14.83 -5.14 22.95
CA ARG A 396 -16.23 -5.59 23.00
C ARG A 396 -17.22 -4.50 22.57
N ASP A 397 -17.02 -3.30 23.09
CA ASP A 397 -18.06 -2.25 23.07
C ASP A 397 -17.90 -1.27 21.90
N ASP A 398 -16.68 -1.09 21.37
CA ASP A 398 -16.39 -0.13 20.31
C ASP A 398 -16.68 -0.72 18.92
N PRO A 399 -17.63 -0.17 18.13
CA PRO A 399 -18.00 -0.71 16.81
C PRO A 399 -16.85 -0.81 15.80
N LEU A 400 -15.76 -0.05 15.98
CA LEU A 400 -14.58 -0.12 15.11
C LEU A 400 -13.74 -1.38 15.35
N TYR A 401 -13.95 -2.06 16.47
CA TYR A 401 -13.19 -3.23 16.90
C TYR A 401 -14.07 -4.43 17.31
N ALA A 402 -15.35 -4.21 17.61
CA ALA A 402 -16.32 -5.24 18.01
C ALA A 402 -16.49 -6.28 16.89
N GLY A 403 -16.37 -7.57 17.23
CA GLY A 403 -16.56 -8.66 16.29
C GLY A 403 -17.13 -9.94 16.89
N GLU A 404 -17.18 -11.00 16.08
CA GLU A 404 -17.95 -12.22 16.38
C GLU A 404 -17.32 -13.09 17.47
N VAL A 405 -16.00 -13.01 17.64
CA VAL A 405 -15.25 -13.80 18.64
C VAL A 405 -15.06 -13.02 19.94
N ALA A 406 -14.87 -13.74 21.05
CA ALA A 406 -14.65 -13.12 22.34
C ALA A 406 -13.42 -12.18 22.29
N PRO A 407 -13.45 -11.01 22.97
CA PRO A 407 -12.31 -10.08 23.00
C PRO A 407 -10.97 -10.72 23.38
N GLU A 408 -11.00 -11.68 24.29
CA GLU A 408 -9.85 -12.42 24.81
C GLU A 408 -9.22 -13.37 23.77
N GLU A 409 -10.00 -13.79 22.78
CA GLU A 409 -9.56 -14.61 21.64
C GLU A 409 -9.17 -13.74 20.45
N SER A 410 -9.43 -12.43 20.52
CA SER A 410 -9.11 -11.53 19.43
C SER A 410 -7.60 -11.42 19.24
N GLU A 411 -7.21 -11.40 17.98
CA GLU A 411 -5.80 -11.38 17.59
C GLU A 411 -5.10 -10.06 17.97
N ILE A 412 -5.85 -8.94 17.96
CA ILE A 412 -5.37 -7.65 18.47
C ILE A 412 -4.95 -7.77 19.94
N TRP A 413 -5.75 -8.48 20.75
CA TRP A 413 -5.44 -8.71 22.16
C TRP A 413 -4.21 -9.59 22.35
N ILE A 414 -4.14 -10.72 21.65
CA ILE A 414 -3.01 -11.66 21.75
C ILE A 414 -1.69 -10.97 21.38
N ARG A 415 -1.68 -10.19 20.30
CA ARG A 415 -0.50 -9.41 19.88
C ARG A 415 -0.14 -8.33 20.90
N TYR A 416 -1.15 -7.60 21.39
CA TYR A 416 -0.95 -6.60 22.43
C TYR A 416 -0.27 -7.21 23.66
N GLN A 417 -0.77 -8.34 24.17
CA GLN A 417 -0.14 -9.04 25.31
C GLN A 417 1.31 -9.42 25.02
N ARG A 418 1.59 -10.01 23.84
CA ARG A 418 2.94 -10.41 23.45
C ARG A 418 3.91 -9.24 23.41
N ASP A 419 3.50 -8.12 22.82
CA ASP A 419 4.32 -6.92 22.68
C ASP A 419 4.52 -6.22 24.04
N MET A 420 3.48 -6.21 24.88
CA MET A 420 3.55 -5.62 26.22
C MET A 420 4.40 -6.45 27.19
N ASP A 421 4.38 -7.78 27.07
CA ASP A 421 5.19 -8.67 27.92
C ASP A 421 6.67 -8.72 27.51
N GLY A 422 7.05 -8.04 26.42
CA GLY A 422 8.42 -8.08 25.90
C GLY A 422 8.84 -9.47 25.41
N VAL A 423 7.88 -10.37 25.18
CA VAL A 423 8.11 -11.75 24.70
C VAL A 423 8.26 -11.78 23.16
N GLY A 424 8.07 -10.64 22.50
CA GLY A 424 8.23 -10.47 21.05
C GLY A 424 9.69 -10.29 20.60
N ASN A 425 9.98 -10.81 19.40
CA ASN A 425 11.29 -10.88 18.73
C ASN A 425 12.23 -9.69 19.00
N PRO A 426 13.56 -9.92 19.07
CA PRO A 426 14.54 -8.85 19.14
C PRO A 426 14.23 -7.82 18.04
N PRO A 427 14.40 -6.51 18.32
CA PRO A 427 14.12 -5.48 17.33
C PRO A 427 14.89 -5.83 16.06
N PHE A 428 14.16 -6.17 15.00
CA PHE A 428 14.73 -6.35 13.67
C PHE A 428 15.18 -4.95 13.22
N PHE A 429 16.42 -4.60 13.55
CA PHE A 429 17.12 -3.43 13.03
C PHE A 429 17.63 -3.71 11.62
#